data_AF-A0A2E7VIS7-F1
#
_entry.id   AF-A0A2E7VIS7-F1
#
_cell.length_a   1.000
_cell.length_b   1.000
_cell.length_c   1.000
_cell.angle_alpha   90.00
_cell.angle_beta   90.00
_cell.angle_gamma   90.00
#
_symmetry.space_group_name_H-M   'P 1'
#
loop_
_entity.id
_entity.type
_entity.pdbx_description
1 polymer ?
#
loop_
_entity_poly.entity_id
_entity_poly.type
_entity_poly.pdbx_seq_one_letter_code
_entity_poly.pdbx_strand_id
1 'polypeptide(L)'
;MGEARPSIMADVSEVVQRSMNINEKLGPRLAAAAEQNAILRIGWTNAGDPVPKNGELGLCPALPEGARLRALGVLGSWVAAFGTGGTFTLQGDAGGFLGAANQGTTVVCERMAGHFTAYRMASGSVTVLDGCGDDAGAEMTGGHLFIRGAAGARVGGGMEDGLIVVHGDVGPDPGAGMTGGRIVVNGRCPSPPPGVVLRPLEKGELKDINALLEDETMHVPSDAVCLTPQVGLQMEQNIYSVSSDDLSNIGLTSDAQQLRPYETVDTVALLGLAETVQSLALPLPLLPCLDSGETMTPAKKADESVKTILNRHPAMVADHPRAVDVMIVERANLLSVGQALPGAGGFMIDLSNLPPMDAEHLDGLLVALRSLAVANAPAGLVDAIGRVQALHARAAHHGLDIAMARIEDGSGISEAAALPMTGRSKKEHLTDGTTQTGFLLGFAASGHDLAVLMASGVDIVSCAAPMADTEDIAYWLHGTQEDLAAELRRIGINSIDMLERKHLRALNHETAAVSGLRLAGYERPLPHWFAR
;
A
#
# COMPACT_ATOMS: atom_id res chain seq x y z
N MET A 1 -27.45 -0.52 -43.15
CA MET A 1 -26.61 0.37 -42.32
C MET A 1 -27.20 0.35 -40.92
N GLY A 2 -26.69 -0.52 -40.06
CA GLY A 2 -27.08 -0.55 -38.64
C GLY A 2 -26.06 0.29 -37.88
N GLU A 3 -26.51 1.40 -37.29
CA GLU A 3 -25.69 2.25 -36.43
C GLU A 3 -25.20 1.43 -35.23
N ALA A 4 -23.87 1.33 -35.10
CA ALA A 4 -23.23 0.78 -33.91
C ALA A 4 -23.56 1.71 -32.74
N ARG A 5 -24.24 1.18 -31.73
CA ARG A 5 -24.43 1.86 -30.45
C ARG A 5 -23.04 2.08 -29.82
N PRO A 6 -22.72 3.30 -29.36
CA PRO A 6 -21.46 3.52 -28.66
C PRO A 6 -21.43 2.64 -27.41
N SER A 7 -20.36 1.87 -27.24
CA SER A 7 -20.11 1.11 -26.00
C SER A 7 -19.97 2.12 -24.88
N ILE A 8 -21.00 2.23 -24.04
CA ILE A 8 -20.96 3.00 -22.81
C ILE A 8 -19.88 2.32 -21.95
N MET A 9 -18.71 2.94 -21.83
CA MET A 9 -17.74 2.59 -20.80
C MET A 9 -18.49 2.71 -19.46
N ALA A 10 -18.54 1.62 -18.70
CA ALA A 10 -19.14 1.63 -17.38
C ALA A 10 -18.43 2.66 -16.50
N ASP A 11 -19.16 3.27 -15.57
CA ASP A 11 -18.56 4.16 -14.58
C ASP A 11 -17.52 3.40 -13.75
N VAL A 12 -16.42 4.06 -13.36
CA VAL A 12 -15.30 3.42 -12.64
C VAL A 12 -15.80 2.76 -11.34
N SER A 13 -16.70 3.44 -10.63
CA SER A 13 -17.35 2.89 -9.43
C SER A 13 -18.15 1.61 -9.72
N GLU A 14 -18.80 1.52 -10.89
CA GLU A 14 -19.54 0.32 -11.30
C GLU A 14 -18.59 -0.85 -11.63
N VAL A 15 -17.41 -0.57 -12.20
CA VAL A 15 -16.37 -1.57 -12.43
C VAL A 15 -15.87 -2.13 -11.10
N VAL A 16 -15.49 -1.27 -10.16
CA VAL A 16 -15.03 -1.65 -8.81
C VAL A 16 -16.05 -2.52 -8.10
N GLN A 17 -17.33 -2.11 -8.08
CA GLN A 17 -18.39 -2.87 -7.42
C GLN A 17 -18.62 -4.23 -8.08
N ARG A 18 -18.58 -4.31 -9.42
CA ARG A 18 -18.71 -5.58 -10.14
C ARG A 18 -17.56 -6.52 -9.83
N SER A 19 -16.33 -6.01 -9.72
CA SER A 19 -15.17 -6.81 -9.33
C SER A 19 -15.28 -7.36 -7.92
N MET A 20 -15.63 -6.53 -6.93
CA MET A 20 -15.86 -6.96 -5.55
C MET A 20 -16.92 -8.07 -5.48
N ASN A 21 -18.05 -7.87 -6.15
CA ASN A 21 -19.13 -8.86 -6.21
C ASN A 21 -18.70 -10.21 -6.84
N ILE A 22 -17.72 -10.20 -7.74
CA ILE A 22 -17.17 -11.43 -8.34
C ILE A 22 -16.25 -12.12 -7.32
N ASN A 23 -15.32 -11.39 -6.70
CA ASN A 23 -14.38 -11.95 -5.74
C ASN A 23 -15.08 -12.56 -4.52
N GLU A 24 -16.10 -11.89 -3.97
CA GLU A 24 -16.91 -12.42 -2.85
C GLU A 24 -17.54 -13.78 -3.19
N LYS A 25 -18.01 -13.97 -4.44
CA LYS A 25 -18.61 -15.23 -4.90
C LYS A 25 -17.58 -16.30 -5.19
N LEU A 26 -16.33 -15.91 -5.51
CA LEU A 26 -15.26 -16.84 -5.85
C LEU A 26 -14.69 -17.53 -4.60
N GLY A 27 -14.53 -16.83 -3.48
CA GLY A 27 -13.87 -17.36 -2.28
C GLY A 27 -14.32 -18.77 -1.87
N PRO A 28 -15.61 -18.96 -1.48
CA PRO A 28 -16.12 -20.29 -1.09
C PRO A 28 -16.08 -21.32 -2.23
N ARG A 29 -16.17 -20.87 -3.50
CA ARG A 29 -16.16 -21.74 -4.67
C ARG A 29 -14.76 -22.24 -5.01
N LEU A 30 -13.73 -21.45 -4.77
CA LEU A 30 -12.34 -21.81 -5.04
C LEU A 30 -11.90 -22.99 -4.18
N ALA A 31 -12.23 -22.98 -2.89
CA ALA A 31 -11.95 -24.10 -1.99
C ALA A 31 -12.64 -25.39 -2.45
N ALA A 32 -13.95 -25.32 -2.73
CA ALA A 32 -14.71 -26.48 -3.20
C ALA A 32 -14.23 -26.99 -4.57
N ALA A 33 -13.83 -26.09 -5.47
CA ALA A 33 -13.32 -26.46 -6.78
C ALA A 33 -11.94 -27.11 -6.71
N ALA A 34 -11.07 -26.63 -5.81
CA ALA A 34 -9.76 -27.24 -5.55
C ALA A 34 -9.91 -28.68 -5.03
N GLU A 35 -10.82 -28.93 -4.08
CA GLU A 35 -11.13 -30.28 -3.58
C GLU A 35 -11.65 -31.23 -4.68
N GLN A 36 -12.43 -30.70 -5.61
CA GLN A 36 -13.05 -31.47 -6.69
C GLN A 36 -12.22 -31.51 -7.97
N ASN A 37 -11.03 -30.88 -7.99
CA ASN A 37 -10.18 -30.70 -9.17
C ASN A 37 -10.96 -30.13 -10.38
N ALA A 38 -11.90 -29.22 -10.10
CA ALA A 38 -12.79 -28.61 -11.08
C ALA A 38 -12.25 -27.25 -11.56
N ILE A 39 -12.53 -26.91 -12.82
CA ILE A 39 -12.16 -25.60 -13.39
C ILE A 39 -13.30 -24.62 -13.19
N LEU A 40 -13.06 -23.53 -12.47
CA LEU A 40 -13.97 -22.40 -12.39
C LEU A 40 -13.83 -21.49 -13.61
N ARG A 41 -14.95 -20.96 -14.08
CA ARG A 41 -15.01 -20.13 -15.29
C ARG A 41 -15.63 -18.77 -14.96
N ILE A 42 -14.94 -17.71 -15.34
CA ILE A 42 -15.42 -16.32 -15.26
C ILE A 42 -15.62 -15.78 -16.67
N GLY A 43 -16.82 -15.30 -16.95
CA GLY A 43 -17.17 -14.82 -18.29
C GLY A 43 -17.84 -15.88 -19.17
N TRP A 44 -18.51 -16.85 -18.54
CA TRP A 44 -19.41 -17.79 -19.20
C TRP A 44 -20.70 -17.94 -18.43
N THR A 45 -21.79 -18.27 -19.12
CA THR A 45 -23.06 -18.68 -18.48
C THR A 45 -22.97 -20.14 -18.00
N ASN A 46 -23.95 -20.57 -17.19
CA ASN A 46 -24.08 -21.98 -16.81
C ASN A 46 -24.30 -22.92 -18.02
N ALA A 47 -24.83 -22.39 -19.13
CA ALA A 47 -25.01 -23.12 -20.39
C ALA A 47 -23.71 -23.17 -21.22
N GLY A 48 -22.66 -22.45 -20.82
CA GLY A 48 -21.38 -22.39 -21.51
C GLY A 48 -21.26 -21.29 -22.55
N ASP A 49 -22.26 -20.40 -22.67
CA ASP A 49 -22.20 -19.28 -23.61
C ASP A 49 -21.19 -18.23 -23.13
N PRO A 50 -20.34 -17.69 -24.03
CA PRO A 50 -19.35 -16.69 -23.67
C PRO A 50 -20.02 -15.35 -23.31
N VAL A 51 -19.62 -14.80 -22.18
CA VAL A 51 -19.99 -13.45 -21.71
C VAL A 51 -18.70 -12.76 -21.25
N PRO A 52 -17.87 -12.28 -22.20
CA PRO A 52 -16.56 -11.73 -21.88
C PRO A 52 -16.65 -10.60 -20.87
N LYS A 53 -15.71 -10.60 -19.93
CA LYS A 53 -15.47 -9.52 -18.98
C LYS A 53 -14.80 -8.33 -19.66
N ASN A 54 -15.02 -7.15 -19.12
CA ASN A 54 -14.55 -5.90 -19.70
C ASN A 54 -14.29 -4.87 -18.60
N GLY A 55 -13.02 -4.77 -18.22
CA GLY A 55 -12.49 -3.80 -17.28
C GLY A 55 -12.51 -4.24 -15.82
N GLU A 56 -13.04 -5.42 -15.46
CA GLU A 56 -13.00 -5.87 -14.07
C GLU A 56 -11.55 -5.98 -13.54
N LEU A 57 -11.33 -5.31 -12.40
CA LEU A 57 -10.05 -5.13 -11.71
C LEU A 57 -9.84 -6.13 -10.56
N GLY A 58 -8.59 -6.34 -10.14
CA GLY A 58 -8.25 -7.01 -8.88
C GLY A 58 -8.83 -8.42 -8.73
N LEU A 59 -9.10 -9.12 -9.84
CA LEU A 59 -9.79 -10.40 -9.81
C LEU A 59 -8.88 -11.54 -9.40
N CYS A 60 -9.42 -12.47 -8.62
CA CYS A 60 -8.76 -13.70 -8.19
C CYS A 60 -7.44 -13.48 -7.42
N PRO A 61 -7.41 -12.59 -6.40
CA PRO A 61 -6.24 -12.46 -5.55
C PRO A 61 -6.03 -13.74 -4.71
N ALA A 62 -4.78 -14.03 -4.36
CA ALA A 62 -4.37 -15.14 -3.51
C ALA A 62 -4.93 -16.51 -3.92
N LEU A 63 -4.82 -16.84 -5.22
CA LEU A 63 -5.24 -18.14 -5.72
C LEU A 63 -4.49 -19.27 -4.98
N PRO A 64 -5.21 -20.21 -4.33
CA PRO A 64 -4.59 -21.27 -3.55
C PRO A 64 -4.13 -22.44 -4.41
N GLU A 65 -3.30 -23.30 -3.83
CA GLU A 65 -2.88 -24.56 -4.46
C GLU A 65 -4.07 -25.43 -4.88
N GLY A 66 -3.96 -26.07 -6.04
CA GLY A 66 -5.00 -26.95 -6.60
C GLY A 66 -6.18 -26.22 -7.27
N ALA A 67 -6.39 -24.93 -7.01
CA ALA A 67 -7.43 -24.17 -7.69
C ALA A 67 -7.12 -23.97 -9.17
N ARG A 68 -8.14 -24.10 -10.02
CA ARG A 68 -8.02 -23.91 -11.48
C ARG A 68 -9.08 -22.93 -11.95
N LEU A 69 -8.65 -21.82 -12.52
CA LEU A 69 -9.54 -20.76 -12.94
C LEU A 69 -9.26 -20.34 -14.38
N ARG A 70 -10.34 -20.15 -15.13
CA ARG A 70 -10.31 -19.63 -16.50
C ARG A 70 -11.18 -18.38 -16.58
N ALA A 71 -10.64 -17.30 -17.11
CA ALA A 71 -11.35 -16.06 -17.36
C ALA A 71 -11.41 -15.77 -18.87
N LEU A 72 -12.45 -15.07 -19.32
CA LEU A 72 -12.60 -14.61 -20.70
C LEU A 72 -12.90 -13.11 -20.72
N GLY A 73 -12.18 -12.37 -21.56
CA GLY A 73 -12.41 -10.95 -21.79
C GLY A 73 -11.16 -10.09 -21.60
N VAL A 74 -11.38 -8.79 -21.45
CA VAL A 74 -10.33 -7.80 -21.16
C VAL A 74 -10.46 -7.45 -19.69
N LEU A 75 -9.50 -7.88 -18.88
CA LEU A 75 -9.46 -7.58 -17.45
C LEU A 75 -8.52 -6.40 -17.20
N GLY A 76 -8.75 -5.63 -16.14
CA GLY A 76 -7.85 -4.54 -15.79
C GLY A 76 -6.72 -4.99 -14.86
N SER A 77 -6.26 -4.10 -14.00
CA SER A 77 -5.04 -4.25 -13.23
C SER A 77 -5.18 -5.17 -12.01
N TRP A 78 -4.03 -5.66 -11.51
CA TRP A 78 -3.90 -6.49 -10.29
C TRP A 78 -4.67 -7.82 -10.33
N VAL A 79 -4.88 -8.35 -11.53
CA VAL A 79 -5.49 -9.67 -11.73
C VAL A 79 -4.52 -10.78 -11.36
N ALA A 80 -5.01 -11.83 -10.70
CA ALA A 80 -4.25 -13.00 -10.27
C ALA A 80 -3.02 -12.67 -9.38
N ALA A 81 -3.09 -11.57 -8.62
CA ALA A 81 -2.04 -11.16 -7.69
C ALA A 81 -1.99 -12.04 -6.42
N PHE A 82 -0.87 -12.04 -5.71
CA PHE A 82 -0.67 -12.71 -4.41
C PHE A 82 -0.87 -14.23 -4.41
N GLY A 83 -0.90 -14.87 -5.59
CA GLY A 83 -1.22 -16.29 -5.72
C GLY A 83 -0.16 -17.19 -5.10
N THR A 84 -0.57 -18.25 -4.40
CA THR A 84 0.34 -19.20 -3.73
C THR A 84 0.37 -20.57 -4.42
N GLY A 85 -0.51 -20.79 -5.39
CA GLY A 85 -0.55 -22.02 -6.18
C GLY A 85 -1.68 -22.02 -7.21
N GLY A 86 -1.96 -23.19 -7.76
CA GLY A 86 -3.05 -23.36 -8.73
C GLY A 86 -2.74 -22.77 -10.11
N THR A 87 -3.75 -22.68 -10.95
CA THR A 87 -3.63 -22.18 -12.32
C THR A 87 -4.69 -21.13 -12.64
N PHE A 88 -4.25 -20.03 -13.26
CA PHE A 88 -5.12 -18.98 -13.79
C PHE A 88 -4.87 -18.81 -15.28
N THR A 89 -5.90 -18.95 -16.10
CA THR A 89 -5.80 -18.73 -17.55
C THR A 89 -6.77 -17.65 -17.98
N LEU A 90 -6.26 -16.57 -18.57
CA LEU A 90 -7.04 -15.50 -19.15
C LEU A 90 -7.05 -15.60 -20.67
N GLN A 91 -8.25 -15.79 -21.20
CA GLN A 91 -8.54 -15.68 -22.63
C GLN A 91 -8.85 -14.23 -22.99
N GLY A 92 -7.80 -13.47 -23.26
CA GLY A 92 -7.88 -12.05 -23.59
C GLY A 92 -6.75 -11.26 -22.94
N ASP A 93 -6.96 -9.95 -22.81
CA ASP A 93 -5.95 -8.98 -22.40
C ASP A 93 -6.06 -8.68 -20.89
N ALA A 94 -4.92 -8.38 -20.25
CA ALA A 94 -4.84 -7.96 -18.85
C ALA A 94 -4.27 -6.54 -18.72
N GLY A 95 -4.70 -5.81 -17.68
CA GLY A 95 -4.13 -4.54 -17.27
C GLY A 95 -2.74 -4.69 -16.63
N GLY A 96 -2.32 -3.66 -15.90
CA GLY A 96 -1.05 -3.67 -15.19
C GLY A 96 -1.03 -4.63 -14.01
N PHE A 97 0.17 -4.97 -13.50
CA PHE A 97 0.35 -5.80 -12.32
C PHE A 97 -0.27 -7.22 -12.42
N LEU A 98 -0.47 -7.76 -13.62
CA LEU A 98 -0.90 -9.15 -13.80
C LEU A 98 0.07 -10.10 -13.08
N GLY A 99 -0.44 -10.92 -12.16
CA GLY A 99 0.40 -11.88 -11.42
C GLY A 99 1.42 -11.23 -10.47
N ALA A 100 1.20 -9.99 -10.04
CA ALA A 100 2.07 -9.34 -9.07
C ALA A 100 2.11 -10.11 -7.73
N ALA A 101 3.26 -10.11 -7.07
CA ALA A 101 3.52 -10.82 -5.81
C ALA A 101 3.16 -12.33 -5.86
N ASN A 102 3.31 -12.97 -7.01
CA ASN A 102 3.05 -14.40 -7.17
C ASN A 102 4.09 -15.26 -6.41
N GLN A 103 3.63 -16.31 -5.74
CA GLN A 103 4.36 -17.23 -4.88
C GLN A 103 4.05 -18.70 -5.19
N GLY A 104 3.57 -19.00 -6.40
CA GLY A 104 3.43 -20.39 -6.84
C GLY A 104 2.37 -20.62 -7.91
N THR A 105 1.51 -19.64 -8.20
CA THR A 105 0.48 -19.77 -9.22
C THR A 105 1.11 -19.84 -10.62
N THR A 106 0.52 -20.68 -11.48
CA THR A 106 0.79 -20.64 -12.93
C THR A 106 -0.25 -19.75 -13.61
N VAL A 107 0.17 -18.59 -14.09
CA VAL A 107 -0.66 -17.58 -14.75
C VAL A 107 -0.39 -17.62 -16.24
N VAL A 108 -1.43 -17.71 -17.07
CA VAL A 108 -1.33 -17.64 -18.54
C VAL A 108 -2.29 -16.58 -19.06
N CYS A 109 -1.79 -15.58 -19.76
CA CYS A 109 -2.56 -14.58 -20.50
C CYS A 109 -2.39 -14.83 -22.00
N GLU A 110 -3.50 -15.14 -22.68
CA GLU A 110 -3.48 -15.48 -24.11
C GLU A 110 -3.23 -14.29 -25.03
N ARG A 111 -3.26 -13.05 -24.52
CA ARG A 111 -2.97 -11.83 -25.29
C ARG A 111 -1.97 -10.92 -24.57
N MET A 112 -2.18 -9.60 -24.58
CA MET A 112 -1.27 -8.60 -24.03
C MET A 112 -1.51 -8.42 -22.53
N ALA A 113 -0.44 -8.16 -21.78
CA ALA A 113 -0.51 -7.68 -20.40
C ALA A 113 0.07 -6.27 -20.24
N GLY A 114 -0.40 -5.51 -19.25
CA GLY A 114 0.02 -4.14 -19.01
C GLY A 114 1.40 -3.99 -18.34
N HIS A 115 1.63 -2.79 -17.81
CA HIS A 115 2.85 -2.44 -17.06
C HIS A 115 3.01 -3.29 -15.79
N PHE A 116 4.23 -3.47 -15.30
CA PHE A 116 4.50 -4.17 -14.03
C PHE A 116 3.96 -5.60 -13.96
N THR A 117 3.79 -6.28 -15.10
CA THR A 117 3.42 -7.70 -15.14
C THR A 117 4.43 -8.51 -14.34
N ALA A 118 3.97 -9.40 -13.46
CA ALA A 118 4.78 -10.20 -12.56
C ALA A 118 5.66 -9.37 -11.59
N TYR A 119 5.25 -8.14 -11.26
CA TYR A 119 5.94 -7.30 -10.28
C TYR A 119 6.14 -8.05 -8.97
N ARG A 120 7.40 -8.12 -8.52
CA ARG A 120 7.80 -8.70 -7.23
C ARG A 120 7.34 -10.14 -7.02
N MET A 121 7.18 -10.95 -8.08
CA MET A 121 6.93 -12.39 -7.90
C MET A 121 8.18 -13.09 -7.31
N ALA A 122 7.93 -14.09 -6.46
CA ALA A 122 8.96 -14.88 -5.78
C ALA A 122 9.04 -16.32 -6.29
N SER A 123 7.93 -16.88 -6.79
CA SER A 123 7.91 -18.21 -7.40
C SER A 123 6.66 -18.39 -8.27
N GLY A 124 6.49 -19.58 -8.87
CA GLY A 124 5.45 -19.83 -9.88
C GLY A 124 5.90 -19.39 -11.28
N SER A 125 4.94 -19.33 -12.19
CA SER A 125 5.19 -19.01 -13.60
C SER A 125 4.13 -18.06 -14.13
N VAL A 126 4.53 -17.04 -14.88
CA VAL A 126 3.63 -16.11 -15.59
C VAL A 126 3.98 -16.14 -17.07
N THR A 127 3.02 -16.48 -17.92
CA THR A 127 3.19 -16.53 -19.39
C THR A 127 2.23 -15.56 -20.06
N VAL A 128 2.74 -14.70 -20.95
CA VAL A 128 1.95 -13.74 -21.73
C VAL A 128 2.23 -13.92 -23.22
N LEU A 129 1.20 -14.12 -24.04
CA LEU A 129 1.36 -14.61 -25.41
C LEU A 129 1.51 -13.53 -26.50
N ASP A 130 1.06 -12.29 -26.27
CA ASP A 130 1.13 -11.19 -27.25
C ASP A 130 1.95 -9.96 -26.79
N GLY A 131 2.67 -10.06 -25.68
CA GLY A 131 3.60 -9.03 -25.20
C GLY A 131 3.18 -8.34 -23.90
N CYS A 132 4.08 -7.51 -23.37
CA CYS A 132 3.90 -6.81 -22.10
C CYS A 132 4.29 -5.33 -22.19
N GLY A 133 3.74 -4.52 -21.28
CA GLY A 133 4.17 -3.13 -21.08
C GLY A 133 5.53 -2.98 -20.40
N ASP A 134 5.83 -1.75 -19.98
CA ASP A 134 7.04 -1.40 -19.21
C ASP A 134 7.10 -2.12 -17.85
N ASP A 135 8.32 -2.27 -17.33
CA ASP A 135 8.63 -2.79 -15.99
C ASP A 135 8.14 -4.24 -15.76
N ALA A 136 8.00 -5.02 -16.83
CA ALA A 136 7.67 -6.44 -16.73
C ALA A 136 8.76 -7.18 -15.93
N GLY A 137 8.36 -7.93 -14.90
CA GLY A 137 9.26 -8.62 -13.98
C GLY A 137 10.08 -7.70 -13.08
N ALA A 138 9.65 -6.44 -12.89
CA ALA A 138 10.31 -5.54 -11.96
C ALA A 138 10.32 -6.12 -10.54
N GLU A 139 11.48 -6.02 -9.88
CA GLU A 139 11.75 -6.51 -8.53
C GLU A 139 11.44 -8.00 -8.28
N MET A 140 11.44 -8.83 -9.32
CA MET A 140 11.32 -10.28 -9.14
C MET A 140 12.40 -10.81 -8.20
N THR A 141 11.98 -11.64 -7.24
CA THR A 141 12.86 -12.34 -6.29
C THR A 141 12.92 -13.84 -6.57
N GLY A 142 12.26 -14.30 -7.64
CA GLY A 142 12.30 -15.67 -8.12
C GLY A 142 11.19 -16.00 -9.12
N GLY A 143 11.06 -17.28 -9.46
CA GLY A 143 10.08 -17.78 -10.44
C GLY A 143 10.40 -17.46 -11.89
N HIS A 144 9.40 -17.63 -12.76
CA HIS A 144 9.58 -17.57 -14.21
C HIS A 144 8.56 -16.64 -14.89
N LEU A 145 9.04 -15.76 -15.76
CA LEU A 145 8.22 -14.90 -16.60
C LEU A 145 8.54 -15.17 -18.07
N PHE A 146 7.56 -15.63 -18.84
CA PHE A 146 7.67 -15.93 -20.26
C PHE A 146 6.81 -14.98 -21.07
N ILE A 147 7.42 -14.22 -21.97
CA ILE A 147 6.73 -13.23 -22.80
C ILE A 147 6.94 -13.59 -24.25
N ARG A 148 5.86 -13.82 -24.98
CA ARG A 148 5.87 -13.95 -26.44
C ARG A 148 5.38 -12.63 -27.02
N GLY A 149 6.18 -12.02 -27.89
CA GLY A 149 5.96 -10.66 -28.35
C GLY A 149 6.91 -9.65 -27.70
N ALA A 150 6.65 -8.36 -27.96
CA ALA A 150 7.49 -7.28 -27.46
C ALA A 150 7.25 -7.02 -25.97
N ALA A 151 8.30 -6.57 -25.28
CA ALA A 151 8.22 -6.09 -23.90
C ALA A 151 8.69 -4.63 -23.83
N GLY A 152 8.08 -3.85 -22.93
CA GLY A 152 8.36 -2.42 -22.78
C GLY A 152 9.74 -2.08 -22.21
N ALA A 153 9.88 -0.86 -21.71
CA ALA A 153 11.10 -0.40 -21.04
C ALA A 153 11.34 -1.14 -19.71
N ARG A 154 12.60 -1.19 -19.25
CA ARG A 154 13.01 -1.63 -17.90
C ARG A 154 12.52 -3.03 -17.52
N VAL A 155 12.45 -3.96 -18.48
CA VAL A 155 12.19 -5.38 -18.19
C VAL A 155 13.19 -5.88 -17.16
N GLY A 156 12.71 -6.50 -16.08
CA GLY A 156 13.54 -6.97 -14.98
C GLY A 156 14.20 -5.85 -14.16
N GLY A 157 13.63 -4.64 -14.15
CA GLY A 157 14.14 -3.53 -13.36
C GLY A 157 14.18 -3.87 -11.86
N GLY A 158 15.34 -3.74 -11.21
CA GLY A 158 15.50 -4.09 -9.80
C GLY A 158 15.36 -5.58 -9.47
N MET A 159 15.40 -6.47 -10.45
CA MET A 159 15.29 -7.92 -10.25
C MET A 159 16.42 -8.46 -9.34
N GLU A 160 16.05 -9.23 -8.33
CA GLU A 160 16.93 -9.83 -7.33
C GLU A 160 17.21 -11.31 -7.64
N ASP A 161 16.25 -12.05 -8.20
CA ASP A 161 16.44 -13.40 -8.72
C ASP A 161 15.31 -13.81 -9.68
N GLY A 162 15.42 -14.97 -10.33
CA GLY A 162 14.44 -15.56 -11.24
C GLY A 162 14.88 -15.62 -12.70
N LEU A 163 13.94 -15.96 -13.58
CA LEU A 163 14.17 -16.02 -15.02
C LEU A 163 13.08 -15.25 -15.78
N ILE A 164 13.50 -14.33 -16.64
CA ILE A 164 12.63 -13.68 -17.63
C ILE A 164 13.07 -14.14 -19.02
N VAL A 165 12.14 -14.59 -19.86
CA VAL A 165 12.40 -14.94 -21.27
C VAL A 165 11.46 -14.15 -22.16
N VAL A 166 12.02 -13.40 -23.11
CA VAL A 166 11.26 -12.58 -24.07
C VAL A 166 11.52 -13.08 -25.49
N HIS A 167 10.47 -13.57 -26.15
CA HIS A 167 10.45 -13.89 -27.58
C HIS A 167 9.94 -12.70 -28.38
N GLY A 168 10.77 -11.66 -28.44
CA GLY A 168 10.48 -10.41 -29.13
C GLY A 168 11.46 -9.30 -28.76
N ASP A 169 11.14 -8.09 -29.19
CA ASP A 169 11.97 -6.91 -28.93
C ASP A 169 11.73 -6.39 -27.51
N VAL A 170 12.80 -5.91 -26.87
CA VAL A 170 12.75 -5.29 -25.53
C VAL A 170 13.00 -3.79 -25.64
N GLY A 171 12.27 -3.01 -24.84
CA GLY A 171 12.44 -1.56 -24.71
C GLY A 171 13.75 -1.15 -24.03
N PRO A 172 13.96 0.16 -23.82
CA PRO A 172 15.19 0.70 -23.24
C PRO A 172 15.41 0.25 -21.79
N ASP A 173 16.67 0.31 -21.37
CA ASP A 173 17.14 0.02 -19.99
C ASP A 173 16.78 -1.37 -19.42
N PRO A 174 16.90 -2.48 -20.18
CA PRO A 174 16.61 -3.82 -19.67
C PRO A 174 17.57 -4.19 -18.52
N GLY A 175 17.02 -4.73 -17.44
CA GLY A 175 17.77 -5.11 -16.24
C GLY A 175 18.26 -3.94 -15.39
N ALA A 176 17.72 -2.72 -15.58
CA ALA A 176 18.13 -1.55 -14.79
C ALA A 176 18.08 -1.83 -13.28
N GLY A 177 19.23 -1.75 -12.61
CA GLY A 177 19.33 -2.01 -11.17
C GLY A 177 19.19 -3.47 -10.76
N MET A 178 19.24 -4.44 -11.69
CA MET A 178 19.20 -5.86 -11.34
C MET A 178 20.41 -6.24 -10.47
N THR A 179 20.17 -7.03 -9.43
CA THR A 179 21.20 -7.54 -8.51
C THR A 179 21.37 -9.04 -8.63
N GLY A 180 20.41 -9.74 -9.24
CA GLY A 180 20.46 -11.17 -9.54
C GLY A 180 19.48 -11.59 -10.64
N GLY A 181 19.33 -12.91 -10.83
CA GLY A 181 18.49 -13.47 -11.88
C GLY A 181 19.08 -13.38 -13.30
N ARG A 182 18.26 -13.74 -14.28
CA ARG A 182 18.63 -13.76 -15.72
C ARG A 182 17.49 -13.26 -16.60
N ILE A 183 17.82 -12.42 -17.57
CA ILE A 183 16.88 -11.96 -18.61
C ILE A 183 17.38 -12.47 -19.95
N VAL A 184 16.58 -13.27 -20.63
CA VAL A 184 16.89 -13.89 -21.93
C VAL A 184 16.04 -13.24 -23.01
N VAL A 185 16.67 -12.70 -24.04
CA VAL A 185 15.99 -11.99 -25.12
C VAL A 185 16.28 -12.65 -26.44
N ASN A 186 15.22 -13.15 -27.08
CA ASN A 186 15.21 -13.67 -28.44
C ASN A 186 14.56 -12.63 -29.37
N GLY A 187 15.29 -11.56 -29.64
CA GLY A 187 14.86 -10.42 -30.43
C GLY A 187 15.85 -9.26 -30.32
N ARG A 188 15.42 -8.04 -30.65
CA ARG A 188 16.29 -6.86 -30.51
C ARG A 188 16.37 -6.44 -29.04
N CYS A 189 17.59 -6.42 -28.52
CA CYS A 189 17.91 -5.91 -27.20
C CYS A 189 18.76 -4.63 -27.35
N PRO A 190 18.32 -3.48 -26.81
CA PRO A 190 19.13 -2.26 -26.81
C PRO A 190 20.35 -2.40 -25.89
N SER A 191 21.25 -1.42 -25.93
CA SER A 191 22.40 -1.39 -25.03
C SER A 191 21.90 -1.36 -23.57
N PRO A 192 22.38 -2.30 -22.73
CA PRO A 192 21.92 -2.37 -21.36
C PRO A 192 22.47 -1.21 -20.52
N PRO A 193 21.79 -0.84 -19.42
CA PRO A 193 22.21 0.23 -18.53
C PRO A 193 23.46 -0.16 -17.72
N PRO A 194 24.12 0.79 -17.03
CA PRO A 194 25.24 0.50 -16.15
C PRO A 194 24.90 -0.58 -15.11
N GLY A 195 25.83 -1.49 -14.84
CA GLY A 195 25.63 -2.59 -13.89
C GLY A 195 25.02 -3.84 -14.51
N VAL A 196 24.78 -3.87 -15.82
CA VAL A 196 24.21 -5.03 -16.53
C VAL A 196 25.15 -5.49 -17.64
N VAL A 197 25.42 -6.80 -17.69
CA VAL A 197 26.28 -7.43 -18.69
C VAL A 197 25.42 -8.19 -19.69
N LEU A 198 25.59 -7.86 -20.99
CA LEU A 198 25.02 -8.62 -22.09
C LEU A 198 26.04 -9.66 -22.58
N ARG A 199 25.64 -10.93 -22.61
CA ARG A 199 26.45 -12.07 -23.06
C ARG A 199 25.62 -13.11 -23.83
N PRO A 200 26.24 -13.98 -24.64
CA PRO A 200 25.55 -15.13 -25.21
C PRO A 200 25.09 -16.12 -24.12
N LEU A 201 24.04 -16.91 -24.41
CA LEU A 201 23.63 -18.02 -23.54
C LEU A 201 24.65 -19.16 -23.57
N GLU A 202 24.90 -19.76 -22.41
CA GLU A 202 25.69 -20.99 -22.33
C GLU A 202 24.84 -22.22 -22.70
N LYS A 203 25.48 -23.27 -23.23
CA LYS A 203 24.77 -24.49 -23.66
C LYS A 203 24.01 -25.19 -22.53
N GLY A 204 24.53 -25.14 -21.30
CA GLY A 204 23.87 -25.69 -20.11
C GLY A 204 22.61 -24.90 -19.78
N GLU A 205 22.74 -23.57 -19.69
CA GLU A 205 21.63 -22.66 -19.42
C GLU A 205 20.51 -22.80 -20.45
N LEU A 206 20.85 -22.86 -21.74
CA LEU A 206 19.89 -23.04 -22.83
C LEU A 206 19.07 -24.32 -22.66
N LYS A 207 19.75 -25.42 -22.29
CA LYS A 207 19.09 -26.71 -22.07
C LYS A 207 18.16 -26.64 -20.86
N ASP A 208 18.58 -26.01 -19.77
CA ASP A 208 17.79 -25.88 -18.55
C ASP A 208 16.56 -25.00 -18.79
N ILE A 209 16.70 -23.88 -19.50
CA ILE A 209 15.59 -22.99 -19.86
C ILE A 209 14.59 -23.70 -20.77
N ASN A 210 15.05 -24.40 -21.81
CA ASN A 210 14.15 -25.13 -22.70
C ASN A 210 13.50 -26.35 -22.05
N ALA A 211 14.05 -26.86 -20.94
CA ALA A 211 13.38 -27.88 -20.13
C ALA A 211 12.24 -27.31 -19.27
N LEU A 212 12.28 -26.01 -18.93
CA LEU A 212 11.18 -25.30 -18.25
C LEU A 212 10.04 -24.93 -19.21
N LEU A 213 10.34 -24.82 -20.50
CA LEU A 213 9.39 -24.49 -21.56
C LEU A 213 8.83 -25.79 -22.17
N GLU A 214 7.71 -26.25 -21.64
CA GLU A 214 7.03 -27.46 -22.12
C GLU A 214 6.60 -27.36 -23.60
N ASP A 215 6.31 -26.13 -24.06
CA ASP A 215 5.96 -25.86 -25.46
C ASP A 215 7.22 -25.68 -26.32
N GLU A 216 7.44 -26.61 -27.25
CA GLU A 216 8.55 -26.55 -28.22
C GLU A 216 8.54 -25.28 -29.07
N THR A 217 7.37 -24.66 -29.28
CA THR A 217 7.27 -23.39 -30.03
C THR A 217 7.81 -22.19 -29.25
N MET A 218 7.99 -22.36 -27.94
CA MET A 218 8.60 -21.38 -27.04
C MET A 218 10.08 -21.67 -26.79
N HIS A 219 10.69 -22.68 -27.41
CA HIS A 219 12.10 -22.96 -27.18
C HIS A 219 12.99 -21.79 -27.61
N VAL A 220 13.89 -21.40 -26.70
CA VAL A 220 14.87 -20.35 -26.93
C VAL A 220 15.94 -20.89 -27.88
N PRO A 221 16.30 -20.14 -28.93
CA PRO A 221 17.39 -20.51 -29.82
C PRO A 221 18.75 -20.14 -29.21
N SER A 222 19.83 -20.74 -29.73
CA SER A 222 21.17 -20.57 -29.19
C SER A 222 21.80 -19.18 -29.40
N ASP A 223 21.22 -18.37 -30.29
CA ASP A 223 21.65 -17.01 -30.63
C ASP A 223 20.94 -15.93 -29.79
N ALA A 224 20.04 -16.33 -28.89
CA ALA A 224 19.45 -15.42 -27.91
C ALA A 224 20.53 -14.80 -27.00
N VAL A 225 20.27 -13.57 -26.56
CA VAL A 225 21.17 -12.83 -25.66
C VAL A 225 20.68 -12.98 -24.22
N CYS A 226 21.63 -13.03 -23.28
CA CYS A 226 21.39 -13.13 -21.86
C CYS A 226 21.93 -11.88 -21.16
N LEU A 227 21.11 -11.25 -20.33
CA LEU A 227 21.51 -10.17 -19.44
C LEU A 227 21.63 -10.71 -18.01
N THR A 228 22.73 -10.34 -17.37
CA THR A 228 23.07 -10.72 -16.00
C THR A 228 23.64 -9.50 -15.25
N PRO A 229 23.52 -9.45 -13.91
CA PRO A 229 24.11 -8.34 -13.15
C PRO A 229 25.63 -8.35 -13.30
N GLN A 230 26.23 -7.17 -13.34
CA GLN A 230 27.67 -7.02 -13.27
C GLN A 230 28.14 -7.28 -11.83
N VAL A 231 29.07 -8.22 -11.66
CA VAL A 231 29.69 -8.48 -10.37
C VAL A 231 30.64 -7.33 -10.02
N GLY A 232 30.32 -6.56 -8.96
CA GLY A 232 31.10 -5.38 -8.54
C GLY A 232 30.54 -4.70 -7.28
N LEU A 233 31.25 -3.69 -6.77
CA LEU A 233 30.83 -2.87 -5.62
C LEU A 233 29.58 -2.06 -5.98
N GLN A 234 28.44 -2.44 -5.42
CA GLN A 234 27.21 -1.65 -5.46
C GLN A 234 27.29 -0.57 -4.39
N MET A 235 27.13 0.70 -4.79
CA MET A 235 27.02 1.80 -3.84
C MET A 235 25.54 2.01 -3.52
N GLU A 236 25.13 1.67 -2.31
CA GLU A 236 23.86 2.15 -1.78
C GLU A 236 24.01 3.64 -1.47
N GLN A 237 23.14 4.46 -2.06
CA GLN A 237 22.98 5.85 -1.67
C GLN A 237 21.70 5.97 -0.84
N ASN A 238 21.82 6.34 0.42
CA ASN A 238 20.71 6.89 1.20
C ASN A 238 21.25 7.99 2.10
N ILE A 239 20.91 9.23 1.76
CA ILE A 239 20.97 10.38 2.67
C ILE A 239 19.62 11.09 2.54
N TYR A 240 18.70 10.77 3.44
CA TYR A 240 17.49 11.58 3.59
C TYR A 240 17.79 12.71 4.55
N SER A 241 17.47 13.94 4.17
CA SER A 241 17.39 15.06 5.11
C SER A 241 16.14 14.89 5.96
N VAL A 242 16.32 14.64 7.26
CA VAL A 242 15.23 14.61 8.24
C VAL A 242 14.95 16.01 8.78
N SER A 243 13.69 16.28 9.11
CA SER A 243 13.34 17.45 9.95
C SER A 243 14.04 17.30 11.31
N SER A 244 14.48 18.41 11.89
CA SER A 244 15.11 18.45 13.22
C SER A 244 14.24 19.14 14.28
N ASP A 245 12.99 19.45 13.97
CA ASP A 245 12.07 20.18 14.86
C ASP A 245 11.14 19.16 15.56
N ASP A 246 10.77 19.43 16.81
CA ASP A 246 9.72 18.70 17.51
C ASP A 246 8.58 19.69 17.80
N LEU A 247 7.34 19.22 17.98
CA LEU A 247 6.18 20.11 18.15
C LEU A 247 6.21 20.91 19.48
N SER A 248 7.29 20.81 20.26
CA SER A 248 7.51 21.46 21.56
C SER A 248 7.38 22.99 21.51
N ASN A 249 7.65 23.59 20.35
CA ASN A 249 7.52 25.04 20.13
C ASN A 249 6.07 25.50 19.89
N ILE A 250 5.08 24.62 20.05
CA ILE A 250 3.65 24.95 19.95
C ILE A 250 2.97 24.70 21.29
N GLY A 251 2.47 25.76 21.92
CA GLY A 251 1.74 25.68 23.19
C GLY A 251 0.23 25.51 23.01
N LEU A 252 -0.40 24.90 24.02
CA LEU A 252 -1.85 24.78 24.17
C LEU A 252 -2.38 25.81 25.19
N THR A 253 -3.41 26.55 24.78
CA THR A 253 -4.07 27.61 25.57
C THR A 253 -5.58 27.54 25.43
N SER A 254 -6.31 28.02 26.44
CA SER A 254 -7.76 28.10 26.45
C SER A 254 -8.21 29.16 27.46
N ASP A 255 -9.35 29.78 27.20
CA ASP A 255 -10.01 30.69 28.15
C ASP A 255 -10.96 29.95 29.11
N ALA A 256 -11.13 28.64 28.93
CA ALA A 256 -11.98 27.81 29.76
C ALA A 256 -11.39 27.60 31.16
N GLN A 257 -12.27 27.37 32.14
CA GLN A 257 -11.85 27.00 33.49
C GLN A 257 -11.18 25.62 33.48
N GLN A 258 -10.02 25.50 34.10
CA GLN A 258 -9.32 24.23 34.27
C GLN A 258 -10.20 23.18 34.97
N LEU A 259 -10.20 21.95 34.44
CA LEU A 259 -10.88 20.82 35.06
C LEU A 259 -10.14 20.36 36.31
N ARG A 260 -10.84 19.67 37.23
CA ARG A 260 -10.18 19.09 38.40
C ARG A 260 -9.28 17.92 37.99
N PRO A 261 -8.19 17.63 38.73
CA PRO A 261 -7.27 16.55 38.38
C PRO A 261 -7.90 15.15 38.26
N TYR A 262 -9.02 14.92 38.95
CA TYR A 262 -9.75 13.65 38.97
C TYR A 262 -10.92 13.58 37.97
N GLU A 263 -11.22 14.67 37.25
CA GLU A 263 -12.26 14.62 36.23
C GLU A 263 -11.83 13.68 35.09
N THR A 264 -12.76 12.84 34.66
CA THR A 264 -12.55 11.93 33.55
C THR A 264 -12.51 12.71 32.24
N VAL A 265 -11.54 12.39 31.40
CA VAL A 265 -11.40 12.97 30.05
C VAL A 265 -11.53 11.84 29.04
N ASP A 266 -12.25 12.10 27.96
CA ASP A 266 -12.35 11.18 26.84
C ASP A 266 -11.19 11.40 25.87
N THR A 267 -10.35 10.38 25.70
CA THR A 267 -9.22 10.38 24.76
C THR A 267 -9.44 9.45 23.58
N VAL A 268 -10.59 8.78 23.51
CA VAL A 268 -10.85 7.75 22.50
C VAL A 268 -11.04 8.41 21.13
N ALA A 269 -10.41 7.83 20.11
CA ALA A 269 -10.63 8.18 18.71
C ALA A 269 -11.12 6.96 17.94
N LEU A 270 -11.78 7.20 16.80
CA LEU A 270 -12.26 6.14 15.92
C LEU A 270 -11.54 6.24 14.56
N LEU A 271 -11.14 5.10 14.02
CA LEU A 271 -10.68 4.96 12.64
C LEU A 271 -11.79 4.35 11.79
N GLY A 272 -12.17 5.02 10.71
CA GLY A 272 -13.25 4.60 9.81
C GLY A 272 -14.61 5.07 10.29
N LEU A 273 -14.98 6.30 9.94
CA LEU A 273 -16.21 6.95 10.44
C LEU A 273 -17.45 6.67 9.59
N ALA A 274 -17.28 6.11 8.39
CA ALA A 274 -18.39 5.78 7.51
C ALA A 274 -19.27 4.67 8.12
N GLU A 275 -20.59 4.79 7.98
CA GLU A 275 -21.56 3.81 8.52
C GLU A 275 -21.37 2.38 7.97
N THR A 276 -20.76 2.27 6.79
CA THR A 276 -20.48 1.00 6.12
C THR A 276 -19.19 0.33 6.60
N VAL A 277 -18.42 0.98 7.47
CA VAL A 277 -17.08 0.54 7.90
C VAL A 277 -17.12 0.03 9.34
N GLN A 278 -16.39 -1.06 9.59
CA GLN A 278 -16.19 -1.59 10.92
C GLN A 278 -15.11 -0.76 11.63
N SER A 279 -15.53 0.32 12.29
CA SER A 279 -14.59 1.25 12.92
C SER A 279 -13.70 0.57 13.95
N LEU A 280 -12.42 0.97 13.98
CA LEU A 280 -11.50 0.59 15.05
C LEU A 280 -11.49 1.67 16.13
N ALA A 281 -11.67 1.28 17.38
CA ALA A 281 -11.57 2.19 18.52
C ALA A 281 -10.13 2.25 19.02
N LEU A 282 -9.55 3.44 19.01
CA LEU A 282 -8.23 3.72 19.52
C LEU A 282 -8.39 4.39 20.89
N PRO A 283 -7.92 3.79 22.00
CA PRO A 283 -8.00 4.41 23.34
C PRO A 283 -7.39 5.82 23.43
N LEU A 284 -6.49 6.12 22.50
CA LEU A 284 -5.79 7.39 22.30
C LEU A 284 -5.58 7.54 20.78
N PRO A 285 -5.65 8.74 20.17
CA PRO A 285 -5.55 8.96 18.72
C PRO A 285 -4.17 8.66 18.10
N LEU A 286 -3.63 7.48 18.37
CA LEU A 286 -2.31 7.03 17.96
C LEU A 286 -2.37 5.61 17.42
N LEU A 287 -1.58 5.32 16.40
CA LEU A 287 -1.23 3.98 15.96
C LEU A 287 0.30 3.84 16.05
N PRO A 288 0.82 3.11 17.04
CA PRO A 288 2.23 2.76 17.05
C PRO A 288 2.61 2.00 15.78
N CYS A 289 3.66 2.43 15.10
CA CYS A 289 4.25 1.72 13.98
C CYS A 289 5.24 0.69 14.50
N LEU A 290 4.99 -0.59 14.23
CA LEU A 290 5.81 -1.72 14.67
C LEU A 290 6.05 -2.67 13.50
N ASP A 291 7.14 -3.41 13.53
CA ASP A 291 7.41 -4.42 12.49
C ASP A 291 6.38 -5.55 12.53
N SER A 292 5.97 -5.97 13.73
CA SER A 292 5.06 -7.11 13.93
C SER A 292 4.01 -6.84 15.02
N GLY A 293 2.79 -7.33 14.82
CA GLY A 293 1.73 -7.33 15.82
C GLY A 293 2.02 -8.21 17.04
N GLU A 294 2.97 -9.15 16.94
CA GLU A 294 3.43 -9.96 18.06
C GLU A 294 4.05 -9.11 19.18
N THR A 295 4.66 -7.98 18.84
CA THR A 295 5.24 -7.05 19.80
C THR A 295 4.18 -6.42 20.72
N MET A 296 2.92 -6.41 20.28
CA MET A 296 1.77 -5.99 21.08
C MET A 296 1.05 -7.15 21.79
N THR A 297 1.64 -8.35 21.79
CA THR A 297 1.08 -9.52 22.47
C THR A 297 1.75 -9.73 23.83
N PRO A 298 1.04 -9.50 24.95
CA PRO A 298 1.64 -9.56 26.27
C PRO A 298 2.06 -10.98 26.65
N ALA A 299 3.18 -11.10 27.38
CA ALA A 299 3.59 -12.37 27.98
C ALA A 299 2.53 -12.88 28.97
N LYS A 300 2.38 -14.20 29.09
CA LYS A 300 1.40 -14.82 30.01
C LYS A 300 1.54 -14.35 31.47
N LYS A 301 2.78 -14.08 31.88
CA LYS A 301 3.17 -13.62 33.23
C LYS A 301 3.12 -12.10 33.42
N ALA A 302 2.83 -11.33 32.37
CA ALA A 302 2.73 -9.88 32.46
C ALA A 302 1.60 -9.46 33.41
N ASP A 303 1.72 -8.26 33.96
CA ASP A 303 0.67 -7.68 34.80
C ASP A 303 -0.65 -7.51 34.04
N GLU A 304 -1.78 -7.60 34.74
CA GLU A 304 -3.10 -7.48 34.11
C GLU A 304 -3.37 -6.09 33.53
N SER A 305 -2.75 -5.03 34.08
CA SER A 305 -2.83 -3.69 33.51
C SER A 305 -2.15 -3.61 32.13
N VAL A 306 -0.93 -4.14 32.02
CA VAL A 306 -0.16 -4.24 30.78
C VAL A 306 -0.93 -5.05 29.73
N LYS A 307 -1.49 -6.20 30.12
CA LYS A 307 -2.34 -7.02 29.23
C LYS A 307 -3.55 -6.23 28.72
N THR A 308 -4.19 -5.46 29.59
CA THR A 308 -5.36 -4.67 29.24
C THR A 308 -5.04 -3.57 28.24
N ILE A 309 -3.92 -2.87 28.43
CA ILE A 309 -3.46 -1.80 27.53
C ILE A 309 -3.15 -2.38 26.14
N LEU A 310 -2.27 -3.38 26.09
CA LEU A 310 -1.78 -3.92 24.83
C LEU A 310 -2.88 -4.60 24.01
N ASN A 311 -3.72 -5.43 24.64
CA ASN A 311 -4.78 -6.15 23.91
C ASN A 311 -5.88 -5.23 23.36
N ARG A 312 -6.05 -4.03 23.94
CA ARG A 312 -7.10 -3.08 23.52
C ARG A 312 -6.64 -2.07 22.50
N HIS A 313 -5.34 -1.76 22.46
CA HIS A 313 -4.82 -0.68 21.62
C HIS A 313 -4.40 -1.22 20.23
N PRO A 314 -4.99 -0.71 19.14
CA PRO A 314 -4.52 -0.96 17.78
C PRO A 314 -3.09 -0.49 17.55
N ALA A 315 -2.35 -1.20 16.69
CA ALA A 315 -1.07 -0.75 16.13
C ALA A 315 -1.10 -0.78 14.60
N MET A 316 -0.21 -0.02 13.96
CA MET A 316 0.08 -0.15 12.54
C MET A 316 1.28 -1.09 12.36
N VAL A 317 1.11 -2.20 11.65
CA VAL A 317 2.14 -3.26 11.61
C VAL A 317 2.40 -3.79 10.21
N ALA A 318 3.63 -4.21 9.93
CA ALA A 318 4.00 -4.78 8.63
C ALA A 318 3.79 -6.31 8.57
N ASP A 319 3.84 -6.98 9.72
CA ASP A 319 3.78 -8.44 9.81
C ASP A 319 2.93 -8.94 10.98
N HIS A 320 2.43 -10.19 10.88
CA HIS A 320 1.59 -10.86 11.88
C HIS A 320 0.57 -9.94 12.59
N PRO A 321 -0.33 -9.26 11.86
CA PRO A 321 -1.30 -8.35 12.46
C PRO A 321 -2.28 -9.08 13.37
N ARG A 322 -2.66 -8.43 14.48
CA ARG A 322 -3.79 -8.87 15.30
C ARG A 322 -5.10 -8.36 14.68
N ALA A 323 -6.22 -8.93 15.10
CA ALA A 323 -7.56 -8.54 14.61
C ALA A 323 -7.96 -7.07 14.90
N VAL A 324 -7.21 -6.38 15.75
CA VAL A 324 -7.41 -4.96 16.07
C VAL A 324 -6.36 -4.05 15.41
N ASP A 325 -5.36 -4.62 14.74
CA ASP A 325 -4.26 -3.88 14.13
C ASP A 325 -4.57 -3.49 12.69
N VAL A 326 -3.87 -2.47 12.21
CA VAL A 326 -3.90 -1.98 10.84
C VAL A 326 -2.63 -2.46 10.13
N MET A 327 -2.78 -3.29 9.10
CA MET A 327 -1.61 -3.76 8.35
C MET A 327 -1.14 -2.68 7.36
N ILE A 328 0.12 -2.24 7.44
CA ILE A 328 0.70 -1.41 6.37
C ILE A 328 1.09 -2.32 5.20
N VAL A 329 0.74 -1.94 3.98
CA VAL A 329 1.02 -2.65 2.73
C VAL A 329 2.05 -1.84 1.97
N GLU A 330 3.23 -2.41 1.80
CA GLU A 330 4.39 -1.76 1.21
C GLU A 330 5.21 -2.76 0.39
N ARG A 331 6.24 -2.28 -0.31
CA ARG A 331 7.17 -3.15 -1.05
C ARG A 331 7.68 -4.31 -0.19
N ALA A 332 8.13 -4.06 1.04
CA ALA A 332 8.81 -5.07 1.86
C ALA A 332 7.93 -6.31 2.13
N ASN A 333 6.63 -6.13 2.38
CA ASN A 333 5.73 -7.21 2.80
C ASN A 333 4.71 -7.66 1.75
N LEU A 334 4.75 -7.12 0.52
CA LEU A 334 3.76 -7.41 -0.53
C LEU A 334 3.54 -8.92 -0.79
N LEU A 335 4.58 -9.74 -0.57
CA LEU A 335 4.55 -11.20 -0.69
C LEU A 335 3.78 -11.90 0.45
N SER A 336 3.70 -11.34 1.65
CA SER A 336 2.99 -11.95 2.79
C SER A 336 1.56 -11.43 2.96
N VAL A 337 1.20 -10.32 2.30
CA VAL A 337 -0.11 -9.68 2.39
C VAL A 337 -1.27 -10.64 2.15
N GLY A 338 -1.16 -11.54 1.16
CA GLY A 338 -2.20 -12.52 0.86
C GLY A 338 -2.58 -13.43 2.05
N GLN A 339 -1.62 -13.70 2.94
CA GLN A 339 -1.80 -14.56 4.12
C GLN A 339 -2.07 -13.76 5.39
N ALA A 340 -1.42 -12.60 5.55
CA ALA A 340 -1.46 -11.82 6.78
C ALA A 340 -2.70 -10.89 6.85
N LEU A 341 -3.10 -10.27 5.74
CA LEU A 341 -4.19 -9.29 5.69
C LEU A 341 -5.55 -9.81 6.20
N PRO A 342 -5.97 -11.07 5.96
CA PRO A 342 -7.21 -11.61 6.53
C PRO A 342 -7.27 -11.58 8.06
N GLY A 343 -6.12 -11.49 8.75
CA GLY A 343 -6.03 -11.41 10.22
C GLY A 343 -6.05 -9.99 10.77
N ALA A 344 -5.94 -8.96 9.91
CA ALA A 344 -5.88 -7.56 10.32
C ALA A 344 -7.29 -6.94 10.49
N GLY A 345 -7.39 -5.97 11.39
CA GLY A 345 -8.61 -5.16 11.58
C GLY A 345 -8.78 -4.07 10.52
N GLY A 346 -7.72 -3.67 9.85
CA GLY A 346 -7.69 -2.63 8.80
C GLY A 346 -6.40 -2.70 7.98
N PHE A 347 -6.27 -1.86 6.95
CA PHE A 347 -5.01 -1.75 6.21
C PHE A 347 -4.71 -0.35 5.67
N MET A 348 -3.43 -0.09 5.42
CA MET A 348 -2.92 1.16 4.86
C MET A 348 -1.99 0.85 3.69
N ILE A 349 -2.11 1.53 2.56
CA ILE A 349 -1.19 1.35 1.43
C ILE A 349 -0.15 2.46 1.44
N ASP A 350 1.12 2.12 1.54
CA ASP A 350 2.21 3.08 1.44
C ASP A 350 2.60 3.34 -0.02
N LEU A 351 2.14 4.46 -0.56
CA LEU A 351 2.41 4.87 -1.93
C LEU A 351 3.86 5.33 -2.15
N SER A 352 4.57 5.71 -1.08
CA SER A 352 5.98 6.10 -1.18
C SER A 352 6.90 4.89 -1.32
N ASN A 353 6.46 3.72 -0.85
CA ASN A 353 7.19 2.46 -0.90
C ASN A 353 6.58 1.47 -1.89
N LEU A 354 5.81 1.92 -2.88
CA LEU A 354 5.29 1.09 -3.97
C LEU A 354 5.54 1.79 -5.31
N PRO A 355 5.50 1.05 -6.44
CA PRO A 355 5.61 1.66 -7.75
C PRO A 355 4.54 2.73 -7.99
N PRO A 356 4.82 3.76 -8.79
CA PRO A 356 3.84 4.79 -9.09
C PRO A 356 2.63 4.19 -9.79
N MET A 357 1.44 4.44 -9.24
CA MET A 357 0.17 3.96 -9.76
C MET A 357 -0.71 5.14 -10.21
N ASP A 358 -1.38 4.96 -11.36
CA ASP A 358 -2.54 5.79 -11.71
C ASP A 358 -3.80 5.34 -10.92
N ALA A 359 -4.95 5.94 -11.22
CA ALA A 359 -6.19 5.65 -10.51
C ALA A 359 -6.66 4.20 -10.73
N GLU A 360 -6.54 3.66 -11.96
CA GLU A 360 -7.03 2.31 -12.27
C GLU A 360 -6.16 1.24 -11.61
N HIS A 361 -4.84 1.44 -11.59
CA HIS A 361 -3.94 0.54 -10.89
C HIS A 361 -4.23 0.54 -9.39
N LEU A 362 -4.51 1.70 -8.79
CA LEU A 362 -4.85 1.80 -7.37
C LEU A 362 -6.21 1.16 -7.07
N ASP A 363 -7.23 1.35 -7.92
CA ASP A 363 -8.51 0.67 -7.80
C ASP A 363 -8.36 -0.86 -7.87
N GLY A 364 -7.51 -1.36 -8.78
CA GLY A 364 -7.22 -2.78 -8.88
C GLY A 364 -6.55 -3.35 -7.63
N LEU A 365 -5.58 -2.63 -7.07
CA LEU A 365 -4.95 -3.01 -5.81
C LEU A 365 -5.97 -3.00 -4.66
N LEU A 366 -6.79 -1.94 -4.56
CA LEU A 366 -7.81 -1.82 -3.53
C LEU A 366 -8.85 -2.94 -3.60
N VAL A 367 -9.32 -3.30 -4.80
CA VAL A 367 -10.23 -4.43 -4.99
C VAL A 367 -9.57 -5.74 -4.53
N ALA A 368 -8.31 -5.97 -4.91
CA ALA A 368 -7.59 -7.18 -4.51
C ALA A 368 -7.43 -7.26 -2.98
N LEU A 369 -6.97 -6.17 -2.34
CA LEU A 369 -6.76 -6.11 -0.89
C LEU A 369 -8.08 -6.19 -0.11
N ARG A 370 -9.12 -5.44 -0.51
CA ARG A 370 -10.44 -5.50 0.15
C ARG A 370 -11.09 -6.88 0.05
N SER A 371 -10.77 -7.64 -1.00
CA SER A 371 -11.27 -9.03 -1.16
C SER A 371 -10.55 -10.02 -0.24
N LEU A 372 -9.35 -9.69 0.25
CA LEU A 372 -8.57 -10.49 1.20
C LEU A 372 -8.79 -10.06 2.65
N ALA A 373 -9.04 -8.77 2.87
CA ALA A 373 -9.27 -8.20 4.19
C ALA A 373 -10.59 -8.67 4.83
N VAL A 374 -10.71 -8.46 6.13
CA VAL A 374 -11.98 -8.61 6.84
C VAL A 374 -13.03 -7.67 6.22
N ALA A 375 -14.26 -8.15 6.10
CA ALA A 375 -15.36 -7.38 5.52
C ALA A 375 -15.50 -6.03 6.23
N ASN A 376 -15.65 -4.96 5.45
CA ASN A 376 -15.81 -3.58 5.94
C ASN A 376 -14.64 -3.06 6.79
N ALA A 377 -13.45 -3.67 6.70
CA ALA A 377 -12.27 -3.15 7.37
C ALA A 377 -11.90 -1.74 6.87
N PRO A 378 -11.50 -0.81 7.77
CA PRO A 378 -11.02 0.51 7.36
C PRO A 378 -9.77 0.40 6.48
N ALA A 379 -9.72 1.24 5.46
CA ALA A 379 -8.64 1.29 4.48
C ALA A 379 -8.11 2.72 4.32
N GLY A 380 -6.79 2.87 4.18
CA GLY A 380 -6.18 4.19 3.98
C GLY A 380 -4.94 4.20 3.09
N LEU A 381 -4.40 5.40 2.91
CA LEU A 381 -3.17 5.65 2.15
C LEU A 381 -2.14 6.36 3.03
N VAL A 382 -0.88 6.01 2.82
CA VAL A 382 0.27 6.77 3.32
C VAL A 382 1.02 7.35 2.12
N ASP A 383 1.34 8.65 2.18
CA ASP A 383 2.25 9.29 1.23
C ASP A 383 2.99 10.47 1.88
N ALA A 384 4.03 10.96 1.21
CA ALA A 384 4.85 12.09 1.63
C ALA A 384 4.05 13.37 1.89
N ILE A 385 4.40 14.13 2.93
CA ILE A 385 3.79 15.44 3.25
C ILE A 385 3.92 16.43 2.08
N GLY A 386 5.02 16.36 1.31
CA GLY A 386 5.18 17.15 0.09
C GLY A 386 4.09 16.90 -0.97
N ARG A 387 3.36 15.78 -0.89
CA ARG A 387 2.29 15.37 -1.82
C ARG A 387 0.90 15.35 -1.17
N VAL A 388 0.71 16.01 -0.02
CA VAL A 388 -0.56 15.96 0.76
C VAL A 388 -1.83 16.34 -0.03
N GLN A 389 -1.73 17.22 -1.04
CA GLN A 389 -2.86 17.55 -1.93
C GLN A 389 -3.28 16.34 -2.78
N ALA A 390 -2.32 15.70 -3.45
CA ALA A 390 -2.58 14.51 -4.25
C ALA A 390 -3.04 13.33 -3.36
N LEU A 391 -2.46 13.18 -2.18
CA LEU A 391 -2.85 12.16 -1.20
C LEU A 391 -4.32 12.30 -0.80
N HIS A 392 -4.75 13.49 -0.36
CA HIS A 392 -6.14 13.72 0.03
C HIS A 392 -7.11 13.58 -1.16
N ALA A 393 -6.76 14.12 -2.33
CA ALA A 393 -7.58 13.98 -3.53
C ALA A 393 -7.76 12.52 -3.94
N ARG A 394 -6.70 11.70 -3.87
CA ARG A 394 -6.77 10.25 -4.14
C ARG A 394 -7.60 9.51 -3.10
N ALA A 395 -7.39 9.79 -1.80
CA ALA A 395 -8.14 9.14 -0.73
C ALA A 395 -9.65 9.39 -0.86
N ALA A 396 -10.05 10.64 -1.14
CA ALA A 396 -11.44 10.99 -1.41
C ALA A 396 -11.97 10.32 -2.70
N HIS A 397 -11.19 10.35 -3.78
CA HIS A 397 -11.58 9.74 -5.06
C HIS A 397 -11.89 8.24 -4.95
N HIS A 398 -11.08 7.51 -4.18
CA HIS A 398 -11.21 6.07 -3.99
C HIS A 398 -12.06 5.67 -2.76
N GLY A 399 -12.67 6.63 -2.06
CA GLY A 399 -13.53 6.37 -0.90
C GLY A 399 -12.79 5.68 0.26
N LEU A 400 -11.62 6.19 0.60
CA LEU A 400 -10.78 5.67 1.68
C LEU A 400 -11.10 6.37 3.01
N ASP A 401 -10.89 5.66 4.10
CA ASP A 401 -11.26 6.08 5.44
C ASP A 401 -10.26 7.06 6.04
N ILE A 402 -9.00 7.00 5.61
CA ILE A 402 -7.93 7.84 6.14
C ILE A 402 -6.82 8.09 5.12
N ALA A 403 -6.31 9.32 5.13
CA ALA A 403 -5.16 9.77 4.38
C ALA A 403 -4.06 10.21 5.34
N MET A 404 -2.92 9.50 5.35
CA MET A 404 -1.83 9.70 6.29
C MET A 404 -0.60 10.32 5.63
N ALA A 405 -0.26 11.54 6.03
CA ALA A 405 0.91 12.25 5.53
C ALA A 405 2.16 11.88 6.34
N ARG A 406 3.15 11.27 5.69
CA ARG A 406 4.47 11.00 6.25
C ARG A 406 5.29 12.29 6.31
N ILE A 407 5.69 12.68 7.51
CA ILE A 407 6.49 13.90 7.71
C ILE A 407 7.94 13.69 7.28
N GLU A 408 8.52 12.55 7.65
CA GLU A 408 9.88 12.16 7.24
C GLU A 408 9.89 11.63 5.81
N ASP A 409 9.72 12.52 4.84
CA ASP A 409 9.69 12.22 3.40
C ASP A 409 10.95 12.69 2.65
N GLY A 410 11.95 13.21 3.38
CA GLY A 410 13.18 13.77 2.83
C GLY A 410 13.07 15.22 2.32
N SER A 411 11.88 15.84 2.35
CA SER A 411 11.68 17.23 1.89
C SER A 411 12.23 18.30 2.84
N GLY A 412 12.45 17.95 4.10
CA GLY A 412 12.83 18.88 5.16
C GLY A 412 11.68 19.79 5.63
N ILE A 413 10.43 19.50 5.26
CA ILE A 413 9.26 20.19 5.80
C ILE A 413 9.11 19.82 7.28
N SER A 414 9.11 20.82 8.16
CA SER A 414 8.88 20.59 9.58
C SER A 414 7.42 20.29 9.91
N GLU A 415 7.21 19.64 11.04
CA GLU A 415 5.93 19.25 11.62
C GLU A 415 5.01 20.48 11.76
N ALA A 416 5.56 21.60 12.23
CA ALA A 416 4.84 22.87 12.34
C ALA A 416 4.42 23.46 10.97
N ALA A 417 5.27 23.31 9.95
CA ALA A 417 4.98 23.75 8.59
C ALA A 417 3.95 22.84 7.88
N ALA A 418 3.89 21.57 8.25
CA ALA A 418 2.92 20.61 7.75
C ALA A 418 1.48 20.94 8.15
N LEU A 419 1.25 21.49 9.36
CA LEU A 419 -0.10 21.79 9.87
C LEU A 419 -0.95 22.64 8.90
N PRO A 420 -0.51 23.83 8.44
CA PRO A 420 -1.30 24.61 7.49
C PRO A 420 -1.38 23.99 6.09
N MET A 421 -0.44 23.13 5.68
CA MET A 421 -0.51 22.43 4.39
C MET A 421 -1.65 21.41 4.40
N THR A 422 -1.69 20.56 5.43
CA THR A 422 -2.71 19.54 5.61
C THR A 422 -4.09 20.17 5.84
N GLY A 423 -4.18 21.23 6.65
CA GLY A 423 -5.44 21.94 6.88
C GLY A 423 -6.05 22.55 5.61
N ARG A 424 -5.22 23.12 4.71
CA ARG A 424 -5.70 23.61 3.40
C ARG A 424 -6.15 22.46 2.50
N SER A 425 -5.34 21.41 2.40
CA SER A 425 -5.64 20.22 1.60
C SER A 425 -6.94 19.54 2.06
N LYS A 426 -7.14 19.36 3.38
CA LYS A 426 -8.36 18.80 3.98
C LYS A 426 -9.59 19.60 3.55
N LYS A 427 -9.53 20.93 3.65
CA LYS A 427 -10.63 21.81 3.25
C LYS A 427 -10.97 21.75 1.75
N GLU A 428 -9.97 21.52 0.90
CA GLU A 428 -10.13 21.50 -0.55
C GLU A 428 -10.63 20.14 -1.08
N HIS A 429 -10.14 19.04 -0.50
CA HIS A 429 -10.33 17.70 -1.07
C HIS A 429 -11.17 16.75 -0.20
N LEU A 430 -11.23 16.93 1.13
CA LEU A 430 -11.90 16.02 2.06
C LEU A 430 -13.20 16.64 2.60
N THR A 431 -14.13 16.94 1.69
CA THR A 431 -15.37 17.67 2.02
C THR A 431 -16.56 16.79 2.39
N ASP A 432 -16.45 15.48 2.15
CA ASP A 432 -17.50 14.49 2.44
C ASP A 432 -17.62 14.17 3.94
N GLY A 433 -16.57 14.46 4.72
CA GLY A 433 -16.51 14.23 6.16
C GLY A 433 -16.28 12.77 6.55
N THR A 434 -16.04 11.88 5.58
CA THR A 434 -15.81 10.45 5.82
C THR A 434 -14.33 10.08 5.82
N THR A 435 -13.53 10.73 4.97
CA THR A 435 -12.08 10.51 4.94
C THR A 435 -11.39 11.35 6.02
N GLN A 436 -10.77 10.65 6.96
CA GLN A 436 -9.97 11.22 8.03
C GLN A 436 -8.57 11.61 7.54
N THR A 437 -7.92 12.50 8.26
CA THR A 437 -6.53 12.92 8.05
C THR A 437 -5.64 12.36 9.15
N GLY A 438 -4.44 11.93 8.79
CA GLY A 438 -3.46 11.47 9.75
C GLY A 438 -2.05 11.92 9.43
N PHE A 439 -1.17 11.89 10.44
CA PHE A 439 0.26 12.09 10.27
C PHE A 439 1.02 10.83 10.65
N LEU A 440 2.09 10.54 9.89
CA LEU A 440 3.08 9.54 10.27
C LEU A 440 4.40 10.24 10.61
N LEU A 441 4.72 10.25 11.90
CA LEU A 441 5.91 10.85 12.50
C LEU A 441 7.02 9.80 12.61
N GLY A 442 8.28 10.19 12.45
CA GLY A 442 9.39 9.24 12.69
C GLY A 442 10.02 9.34 14.09
N PHE A 443 9.43 10.12 14.99
CA PHE A 443 9.74 10.10 16.42
C PHE A 443 8.53 9.66 17.24
N ALA A 444 8.76 9.13 18.44
CA ALA A 444 7.69 8.72 19.35
C ALA A 444 6.92 9.94 19.87
N ALA A 445 5.62 9.99 19.57
CA ALA A 445 4.75 11.08 19.99
C ALA A 445 4.50 11.07 21.52
N SER A 446 4.46 12.26 22.11
CA SER A 446 3.99 12.50 23.48
C SER A 446 2.51 12.89 23.51
N GLY A 447 1.90 12.89 24.71
CA GLY A 447 0.52 13.37 24.88
C GLY A 447 0.33 14.83 24.44
N HIS A 448 1.39 15.65 24.58
CA HIS A 448 1.41 17.03 24.10
C HIS A 448 1.36 17.10 22.57
N ASP A 449 2.18 16.30 21.87
CA ASP A 449 2.23 16.27 20.41
C ASP A 449 0.87 15.87 19.83
N LEU A 450 0.22 14.87 20.43
CA LEU A 450 -1.13 14.45 20.05
C LEU A 450 -2.13 15.60 20.22
N ALA A 451 -2.15 16.27 21.37
CA ALA A 451 -3.05 17.40 21.58
C ALA A 451 -2.80 18.53 20.56
N VAL A 452 -1.54 18.81 20.21
CA VAL A 452 -1.21 19.81 19.18
C VAL A 452 -1.73 19.39 17.80
N LEU A 453 -1.49 18.14 17.40
CA LEU A 453 -1.92 17.61 16.10
C LEU A 453 -3.43 17.53 15.99
N MET A 454 -4.11 17.02 17.01
CA MET A 454 -5.58 16.94 17.06
C MET A 454 -6.21 18.33 16.98
N ALA A 455 -5.69 19.31 17.75
CA ALA A 455 -6.14 20.70 17.67
C ALA A 455 -5.86 21.34 16.30
N SER A 456 -4.89 20.85 15.54
CA SER A 456 -4.62 21.35 14.18
C SER A 456 -5.61 20.82 13.13
N GLY A 457 -6.45 19.84 13.50
CA GLY A 457 -7.43 19.19 12.64
C GLY A 457 -6.96 17.86 12.04
N VAL A 458 -5.87 17.28 12.55
CA VAL A 458 -5.48 15.89 12.31
C VAL A 458 -6.39 14.98 13.14
N ASP A 459 -6.78 13.83 12.62
CA ASP A 459 -7.75 12.93 13.27
C ASP A 459 -7.05 11.72 13.93
N ILE A 460 -5.96 11.21 13.34
CA ILE A 460 -5.17 10.08 13.88
C ILE A 460 -3.67 10.31 13.66
N VAL A 461 -2.84 10.00 14.64
CA VAL A 461 -1.38 10.05 14.52
C VAL A 461 -0.83 8.63 14.41
N SER A 462 0.24 8.43 13.68
CA SER A 462 1.05 7.22 13.71
C SER A 462 2.50 7.61 13.92
N CYS A 463 3.23 6.80 14.67
CA CYS A 463 4.63 7.09 14.94
C CYS A 463 5.44 5.86 15.27
N ALA A 464 6.75 5.95 15.10
CA ALA A 464 7.66 4.93 15.61
C ALA A 464 7.46 4.74 17.12
N ALA A 465 7.42 3.48 17.58
CA ALA A 465 7.47 3.20 19.00
C ALA A 465 8.87 3.53 19.55
N PRO A 466 9.00 4.08 20.77
CA PRO A 466 10.29 4.47 21.32
C PRO A 466 11.20 3.29 21.67
N MET A 467 10.61 2.09 21.81
CA MET A 467 11.24 0.88 22.33
C MET A 467 10.66 -0.36 21.61
N ALA A 468 11.47 -1.42 21.52
CA ALA A 468 11.06 -2.69 20.91
C ALA A 468 10.43 -3.66 21.93
N ASP A 469 10.62 -3.44 23.23
CA ASP A 469 10.13 -4.34 24.28
C ASP A 469 8.63 -4.13 24.55
N THR A 470 7.87 -5.22 24.56
CA THR A 470 6.40 -5.22 24.69
C THR A 470 5.88 -4.49 25.94
N GLU A 471 6.52 -4.69 27.10
CA GLU A 471 6.08 -4.04 28.35
C GLU A 471 6.33 -2.53 28.32
N ASP A 472 7.43 -2.10 27.73
CA ASP A 472 7.78 -0.69 27.61
C ASP A 472 6.81 0.07 26.69
N ILE A 473 6.33 -0.58 25.62
CA ILE A 473 5.27 -0.01 24.77
C ILE A 473 3.99 0.21 25.59
N ALA A 474 3.64 -0.72 26.48
CA ALA A 474 2.46 -0.55 27.33
C ALA A 474 2.60 0.65 28.28
N TYR A 475 3.78 0.83 28.88
CA TYR A 475 4.06 1.99 29.73
C TYR A 475 4.05 3.29 28.95
N TRP A 476 4.62 3.31 27.74
CA TRP A 476 4.61 4.48 26.88
C TRP A 476 3.18 4.85 26.45
N LEU A 477 2.37 3.89 26.01
CA LEU A 477 0.97 4.13 25.65
C LEU A 477 0.18 4.70 26.83
N HIS A 478 0.33 4.09 28.00
CA HIS A 478 -0.36 4.56 29.20
C HIS A 478 0.12 5.94 29.65
N GLY A 479 1.44 6.18 29.67
CA GLY A 479 2.01 7.49 30.00
C GLY A 479 1.56 8.58 29.04
N THR A 480 1.57 8.30 27.73
CA THR A 480 1.08 9.21 26.69
C THR A 480 -0.39 9.56 26.89
N GLN A 481 -1.21 8.58 27.31
CA GLN A 481 -2.61 8.81 27.61
C GLN A 481 -2.84 9.69 28.83
N GLU A 482 -2.09 9.47 29.91
CA GLU A 482 -2.16 10.32 31.10
C GLU A 482 -1.66 11.74 30.82
N ASP A 483 -0.58 11.89 30.04
CA ASP A 483 -0.06 13.18 29.61
C ASP A 483 -1.09 13.95 28.77
N LEU A 484 -1.72 13.29 27.80
CA LEU A 484 -2.79 13.87 26.99
C LEU A 484 -3.97 14.30 27.86
N ALA A 485 -4.42 13.43 28.77
CA ALA A 485 -5.51 13.75 29.68
C ALA A 485 -5.16 14.93 30.61
N ALA A 486 -3.91 15.01 31.08
CA ALA A 486 -3.43 16.12 31.89
C ALA A 486 -3.45 17.45 31.11
N GLU A 487 -3.02 17.45 29.86
CA GLU A 487 -3.09 18.62 28.97
C GLU A 487 -4.52 19.09 28.74
N LEU A 488 -5.43 18.16 28.43
CA LEU A 488 -6.86 18.45 28.24
C LEU A 488 -7.49 19.03 29.51
N ARG A 489 -7.25 18.44 30.68
CA ARG A 489 -7.69 19.01 31.97
C ARG A 489 -7.13 20.40 32.19
N ARG A 490 -5.84 20.62 31.89
CA ARG A 490 -5.15 21.91 32.06
C ARG A 490 -5.81 23.02 31.25
N ILE A 491 -6.24 22.73 30.03
CA ILE A 491 -6.92 23.70 29.15
C ILE A 491 -8.46 23.71 29.29
N GLY A 492 -9.00 22.96 30.25
CA GLY A 492 -10.43 22.98 30.56
C GLY A 492 -11.31 22.18 29.59
N ILE A 493 -10.75 21.15 28.94
CA ILE A 493 -11.42 20.32 27.94
C ILE A 493 -11.59 18.89 28.45
N ASN A 494 -12.77 18.31 28.27
CA ASN A 494 -13.12 16.97 28.78
C ASN A 494 -13.20 15.89 27.68
N SER A 495 -13.00 16.24 26.41
CA SER A 495 -12.94 15.29 25.29
C SER A 495 -11.96 15.78 24.23
N ILE A 496 -11.20 14.85 23.65
CA ILE A 496 -10.24 15.13 22.57
C ILE A 496 -10.91 15.82 21.37
N ASP A 497 -12.17 15.49 21.07
CA ASP A 497 -12.92 16.04 19.93
C ASP A 497 -13.22 17.54 20.05
N MET A 498 -13.09 18.11 21.26
CA MET A 498 -13.27 19.54 21.48
C MET A 498 -12.00 20.35 21.18
N LEU A 499 -10.87 19.70 20.85
CA LEU A 499 -9.66 20.40 20.45
C LEU A 499 -9.85 21.08 19.10
N GLU A 500 -9.44 22.35 19.04
CA GLU A 500 -9.59 23.18 17.85
C GLU A 500 -8.35 24.05 17.68
N ARG A 501 -8.14 24.55 16.45
CA ARG A 501 -6.99 25.41 16.10
C ARG A 501 -6.89 26.66 16.97
N LYS A 502 -8.00 27.12 17.58
CA LYS A 502 -8.02 28.25 18.51
C LYS A 502 -7.19 28.00 19.78
N HIS A 503 -6.97 26.74 20.15
CA HIS A 503 -6.18 26.36 21.32
C HIS A 503 -4.66 26.42 21.07
N LEU A 504 -4.22 26.55 19.83
CA LEU A 504 -2.79 26.51 19.49
C LEU A 504 -2.15 27.90 19.53
N ARG A 505 -0.93 27.99 20.07
CA ARG A 505 -0.05 29.16 20.00
C ARG A 505 1.37 28.74 19.65
N ALA A 506 2.03 29.46 18.76
CA ALA A 506 3.47 29.30 18.57
C ALA A 506 4.21 29.96 19.76
N LEU A 507 5.24 29.31 20.28
CA LEU A 507 6.04 29.79 21.42
C LEU A 507 7.24 30.63 20.97
N ASN A 508 7.64 30.50 19.70
CA ASN A 508 8.73 31.28 19.10
C ASN A 508 8.31 31.86 17.74
N HIS A 509 9.13 32.78 17.22
CA HIS A 509 8.84 33.48 15.98
C HIS A 509 8.93 32.57 14.74
N GLU A 510 9.86 31.61 14.73
CA GLU A 510 10.10 30.72 13.59
C GLU A 510 8.90 29.79 13.37
N THR A 511 8.45 29.12 14.42
CA THR A 511 7.24 28.29 14.43
C THR A 511 6.01 29.10 14.03
N ALA A 512 5.85 30.33 14.53
CA ALA A 512 4.76 31.23 14.11
C ALA A 512 4.83 31.55 12.61
N ALA A 513 6.04 31.77 12.10
CA ALA A 513 6.27 32.13 10.71
C ALA A 513 5.92 30.98 9.74
N VAL A 514 6.21 29.73 10.09
CA VAL A 514 5.99 28.56 9.21
C VAL A 514 4.62 27.90 9.36
N SER A 515 4.01 27.94 10.56
CA SER A 515 2.74 27.24 10.84
C SER A 515 1.48 28.09 10.62
N GLY A 516 1.63 29.41 10.59
CA GLY A 516 0.51 30.36 10.59
C GLY A 516 -0.29 30.36 11.89
N LEU A 517 0.28 29.84 12.97
CA LEU A 517 -0.26 29.99 14.32
C LEU A 517 0.01 31.39 14.88
N ARG A 518 -0.79 31.79 15.87
CA ARG A 518 -0.59 33.05 16.59
C ARG A 518 0.59 32.88 17.54
N LEU A 519 1.54 33.81 17.53
CA LEU A 519 2.62 33.84 18.52
C LEU A 519 2.04 34.05 19.92
N ALA A 520 2.57 33.40 20.94
CA ALA A 520 2.16 33.59 22.32
C ALA A 520 2.24 35.08 22.71
N GLY A 521 1.16 35.62 23.28
CA GLY A 521 1.01 37.05 23.55
C GLY A 521 0.52 37.91 22.38
N TYR A 522 0.29 37.31 21.19
CA TYR A 522 -0.30 37.98 20.03
C TYR A 522 -1.73 37.48 19.78
N GLU A 523 -2.63 38.41 19.49
CA GLU A 523 -4.03 38.10 19.16
C GLU A 523 -4.25 37.68 17.69
N ARG A 524 -3.24 37.89 16.84
CA ARG A 524 -3.33 37.67 15.39
C ARG A 524 -2.08 36.97 14.85
N PRO A 525 -2.19 36.18 13.75
CA PRO A 525 -1.03 35.64 13.05
C PRO A 525 -0.05 36.73 12.58
N LEU A 526 1.17 36.33 12.27
CA LEU A 526 2.18 37.23 11.73
C LEU A 526 1.73 37.84 10.38
N PRO A 527 2.11 39.11 10.08
CA PRO A 527 1.55 39.85 8.95
C PRO A 527 1.62 39.16 7.57
N HIS A 528 2.67 38.38 7.29
CA HIS A 528 2.84 37.71 6.00
C HIS A 528 1.79 36.63 5.72
N TRP A 529 1.12 36.12 6.76
CA TRP A 529 0.02 35.17 6.60
C TRP A 529 -1.29 35.80 6.12
N PHE A 530 -1.42 37.14 6.13
CA PHE A 530 -2.57 37.83 5.54
C PHE A 530 -2.40 38.12 4.04
N ALA A 531 -1.19 37.92 3.50
CA ALA A 531 -0.85 38.27 2.13
C ALA A 531 -0.94 37.09 1.14
N ARG A 532 -1.39 35.91 1.59
CA ARG A 532 -1.47 34.67 0.81
C ARG A 532 -2.90 34.25 0.52
#